data_AF-A0A0S6XEQ0-F1
#
_entry.id   AF-A0A0S6XEQ0-F1
#
_cell.length_a   1.000
_cell.length_b   1.000
_cell.length_c   1.000
_cell.angle_alpha   90.00
_cell.angle_beta   90.00
_cell.angle_gamma   90.00
#
_symmetry.space_group_name_H-M   'P 1'
#
loop_
_entity.id
_entity.type
_entity.pdbx_description
1 polymer ?
#
loop_
_entity_poly.entity_id
_entity_poly.type
_entity_poly.pdbx_seq_one_letter_code
_entity_poly.pdbx_strand_id
1 'polypeptide(L)'
;MHSITRQLARRCTPSLSRSIHASRPLLRTDNPIPANDPNPRTPHSPVSQTNALPTSSEGSFDRTLRESPEQGEQMRVAQAPNRATTWARSQNPREKAMVGPRFEQTIMEDQPRPLAAIDLIHAQPVSWVKERVVSCDGGGGPLGHPRIFINTDKPQICWCTYCGLPFANEKNRKHIEALPHHSYPLEPLGTPEEVPKIGSAMGQSNTGRPLEQR
;
A
#
# COMPACT_ATOMS: atom_id res chain seq x y z
N MET A 1 98.64 5.75 33.85
CA MET A 1 97.83 6.72 33.07
C MET A 1 96.61 5.99 32.53
N HIS A 2 95.46 6.08 33.21
CA HIS A 2 94.22 5.46 32.76
C HIS A 2 93.39 6.51 32.02
N SER A 3 93.12 6.29 30.73
CA SER A 3 92.27 7.17 29.93
C SER A 3 90.88 6.54 29.80
N ILE A 4 89.86 7.26 30.26
CA ILE A 4 88.45 6.84 30.30
C ILE A 4 87.79 7.26 28.99
N THR A 5 87.33 6.31 28.19
CA THR A 5 86.46 6.58 27.02
C THR A 5 85.00 6.37 27.40
N ARG A 6 84.22 7.46 27.37
CA ARG A 6 82.78 7.49 27.70
C ARG A 6 81.97 7.21 26.43
N GLN A 7 81.30 6.07 26.34
CA GLN A 7 80.35 5.79 25.26
C GLN A 7 79.02 6.51 25.54
N LEU A 8 78.59 7.37 24.60
CA LEU A 8 77.29 8.05 24.64
C LEU A 8 76.20 7.11 24.11
N ALA A 9 75.28 6.71 24.98
CA ALA A 9 74.07 6.00 24.58
C ALA A 9 73.09 6.97 23.88
N ARG A 10 72.82 6.73 22.58
CA ARG A 10 71.75 7.41 21.85
C ARG A 10 70.40 6.87 22.33
N ARG A 11 69.56 7.72 22.93
CA ARG A 11 68.16 7.41 23.20
C ARG A 11 67.36 7.51 21.90
N CYS A 12 66.77 6.40 21.46
CA CYS A 12 65.75 6.41 20.40
C CYS A 12 64.45 6.97 20.99
N THR A 13 63.96 8.08 20.45
CA THR A 13 62.59 8.55 20.70
C THR A 13 61.61 7.74 19.83
N PRO A 14 60.50 7.21 20.37
CA PRO A 14 59.51 6.55 19.54
C PRO A 14 58.82 7.58 18.64
N SER A 15 58.82 7.33 17.33
CA SER A 15 57.99 8.09 16.40
C SER A 15 56.53 7.76 16.67
N LEU A 16 55.77 8.71 17.22
CA LEU A 16 54.32 8.62 17.29
C LEU A 16 53.75 8.76 15.86
N SER A 17 53.65 7.65 15.15
CA SER A 17 52.87 7.57 13.92
C SER A 17 51.39 7.65 14.29
N ARG A 18 50.84 8.87 14.29
CA ARG A 18 49.40 9.09 14.45
C ARG A 18 48.71 8.50 13.21
N SER A 19 48.18 7.29 13.33
CA SER A 19 47.27 6.71 12.33
C SER A 19 46.07 7.65 12.20
N ILE A 20 46.07 8.46 11.14
CA ILE A 20 44.88 9.21 10.73
C ILE A 20 43.97 8.16 10.10
N HIS A 21 43.14 7.52 10.90
CA HIS A 21 41.99 6.80 10.36
C HIS A 21 41.11 7.86 9.70
N ALA A 22 41.22 7.98 8.37
CA ALA A 22 40.23 8.70 7.58
C ALA A 22 38.88 8.04 7.90
N SER A 23 38.06 8.74 8.67
CA SER A 23 36.68 8.34 8.89
C SER A 23 36.04 8.32 7.52
N ARG A 24 35.87 7.13 6.94
CA ARG A 24 35.06 6.98 5.73
C ARG A 24 33.72 7.64 6.07
N PRO A 25 33.26 8.65 5.30
CA PRO A 25 31.89 9.09 5.46
C PRO A 25 31.05 7.86 5.16
N LEU A 26 30.38 7.34 6.19
CA LEU A 26 29.38 6.29 5.99
C LEU A 26 28.44 6.85 4.93
N LEU A 27 28.22 6.10 3.83
CA LEU A 27 27.17 6.45 2.87
C LEU A 27 25.87 6.60 3.67
N ARG A 28 25.44 7.85 3.87
CA ARG A 28 24.29 8.21 4.70
C ARG A 28 23.08 8.10 3.78
N THR A 29 22.19 7.16 4.05
CA THR A 29 21.01 6.89 3.22
C THR A 29 19.90 7.90 3.51
N ASP A 30 19.04 8.17 2.53
CA ASP A 30 17.92 9.11 2.67
C ASP A 30 16.76 8.57 3.52
N ASN A 31 16.87 7.32 3.97
CA ASN A 31 15.97 6.71 4.95
C ASN A 31 16.80 6.20 6.15
N PRO A 32 17.26 7.11 7.02
CA PRO A 32 18.00 6.70 8.20
C PRO A 32 17.07 5.99 9.18
N ILE A 33 17.56 4.91 9.82
CA ILE A 33 16.95 4.40 11.05
C ILE A 33 16.83 5.58 12.02
N PRO A 34 15.70 5.80 12.71
CA PRO A 34 15.52 6.92 13.63
C PRO A 34 16.67 6.97 14.64
N ALA A 35 17.62 7.87 14.42
CA ALA A 35 18.69 8.16 15.34
C ALA A 35 18.25 9.32 16.23
N ASN A 36 18.67 9.30 17.50
CA ASN A 36 18.53 10.45 18.39
C ASN A 36 19.52 11.55 17.96
N ASP A 37 19.29 12.13 16.79
CA ASP A 37 20.03 13.26 16.23
C ASP A 37 19.25 14.53 16.58
N PRO A 38 19.82 15.48 17.34
CA PRO A 38 19.14 16.73 17.69
C PRO A 38 18.87 17.63 16.47
N ASN A 39 19.47 17.34 15.31
CA ASN A 39 19.21 18.06 14.06
C ASN A 39 18.97 17.08 12.89
N PRO A 40 17.79 16.43 12.83
CA PRO A 40 17.48 15.49 11.77
C PRO A 40 17.36 16.22 10.43
N ARG A 41 17.97 15.67 9.38
CA ARG A 41 17.78 16.19 8.02
C ARG A 41 16.43 15.73 7.48
N THR A 42 15.76 16.62 6.76
CA THR A 42 14.58 16.27 5.97
C THR A 42 15.02 15.42 4.78
N PRO A 43 14.45 14.22 4.57
CA PRO A 43 14.75 13.41 3.39
C PRO A 43 14.29 14.13 2.12
N HIS A 44 15.10 14.10 1.07
CA HIS A 44 14.69 14.64 -0.23
C HIS A 44 13.78 13.65 -0.97
N SER A 45 12.91 14.18 -1.83
CA SER A 45 12.14 13.31 -2.73
C SER A 45 13.10 12.67 -3.75
N PRO A 46 12.97 11.36 -4.03
CA PRO A 46 13.72 10.73 -5.11
C PRO A 46 13.24 11.17 -6.50
N VAL A 47 12.05 11.77 -6.64
CA VAL A 47 11.56 12.23 -7.95
C VAL A 47 12.36 13.47 -8.35
N SER A 48 13.11 13.35 -9.45
CA SER A 48 14.07 14.35 -9.90
C SER A 48 13.70 14.97 -11.24
N GLN A 49 14.14 16.21 -11.46
CA GLN A 49 14.03 16.90 -12.75
C GLN A 49 14.76 16.16 -13.89
N THR A 50 15.70 15.27 -13.56
CA THR A 50 16.40 14.44 -14.55
C THR A 50 15.43 13.55 -15.35
N ASN A 51 14.35 13.08 -14.73
CA ASN A 51 13.35 12.22 -15.39
C ASN A 51 12.37 13.02 -16.28
N ALA A 52 12.46 14.36 -16.29
CA ALA A 52 11.62 15.21 -17.13
C ALA A 52 12.09 15.27 -18.60
N LEU A 53 13.31 14.80 -18.89
CA LEU A 53 13.85 14.69 -20.24
C LEU A 53 13.54 13.30 -20.83
N PRO A 54 13.18 13.21 -22.13
CA PRO A 54 12.90 11.92 -22.76
C PRO A 54 14.18 11.08 -22.85
N THR A 55 14.08 9.83 -22.42
CA THR A 55 15.17 8.84 -22.55
C THR A 55 15.11 8.14 -23.90
N SER A 56 16.23 7.58 -24.36
CA SER A 56 16.32 6.77 -25.60
C SER A 56 15.64 5.39 -25.50
N SER A 57 15.18 4.99 -24.32
CA SER A 57 14.49 3.72 -24.06
C SER A 57 12.99 3.95 -24.01
N GLU A 58 12.24 3.00 -24.55
CA GLU A 58 10.78 2.95 -24.45
C GLU A 58 10.37 2.16 -23.21
N GLY A 59 9.31 2.61 -22.55
CA GLY A 59 8.75 2.03 -21.33
C GLY A 59 7.48 1.21 -21.57
N SER A 60 6.65 1.08 -20.53
CA SER A 60 5.31 0.54 -20.68
C SER A 60 4.55 1.41 -21.69
N PHE A 61 3.91 0.80 -22.70
CA PHE A 61 3.15 1.48 -23.77
C PHE A 61 3.95 2.06 -24.97
N ASP A 62 5.15 1.55 -25.30
CA ASP A 62 5.93 1.94 -26.49
C ASP A 62 6.17 3.48 -26.57
N ARG A 63 6.32 4.11 -25.40
CA ARG A 63 6.57 5.55 -25.25
C ARG A 63 7.92 5.78 -24.61
N THR A 64 8.56 6.91 -24.96
CA THR A 64 9.81 7.33 -24.31
C THR A 64 9.62 7.51 -22.81
N LEU A 65 10.54 6.96 -22.02
CA LEU A 65 10.53 7.10 -20.56
C LEU A 65 10.74 8.57 -20.17
N ARG A 66 9.66 9.19 -19.67
CA ARG A 66 9.61 10.58 -19.22
C ARG A 66 8.47 10.73 -18.21
N GLU A 67 8.71 11.44 -17.11
CA GLU A 67 7.66 11.83 -16.16
C GLU A 67 7.71 13.32 -15.86
N SER A 68 6.57 13.92 -15.49
CA SER A 68 6.56 15.23 -14.82
C SER A 68 6.94 15.03 -13.35
N PRO A 69 7.88 15.80 -12.79
CA PRO A 69 8.25 15.69 -11.38
C PRO A 69 7.06 15.86 -10.43
N GLU A 70 6.10 16.73 -10.76
CA GLU A 70 4.90 16.97 -9.97
C GLU A 70 3.98 15.75 -9.96
N GLN A 71 3.76 15.14 -11.14
CA GLN A 71 2.94 13.93 -11.27
C GLN A 71 3.62 12.73 -10.60
N GLY A 72 4.94 12.59 -10.78
CA GLY A 72 5.75 11.56 -10.13
C GLY A 72 5.64 11.65 -8.60
N GLU A 73 5.72 12.86 -8.05
CA GLU A 73 5.60 13.10 -6.61
C GLU A 73 4.19 12.78 -6.09
N GLN A 74 3.14 13.19 -6.80
CA GLN A 74 1.76 12.85 -6.44
C GLN A 74 1.55 11.33 -6.41
N MET A 75 2.07 10.63 -7.43
CA MET A 75 2.03 9.17 -7.45
C MET A 75 2.79 8.60 -6.26
N ARG A 76 4.03 9.07 -6.02
CA ARG A 76 4.92 8.63 -4.92
C ARG A 76 4.26 8.74 -3.54
N VAL A 77 3.56 9.83 -3.28
CA VAL A 77 2.96 10.11 -1.97
C VAL A 77 1.67 9.30 -1.76
N ALA A 78 0.79 9.21 -2.76
CA ALA A 78 -0.48 8.52 -2.62
C ALA A 78 -0.29 6.99 -2.48
N GLN A 79 -0.88 6.38 -1.45
CA GLN A 79 -0.74 4.94 -1.19
C GLN A 79 -1.24 4.06 -2.34
N ALA A 80 -2.33 4.47 -3.01
CA ALA A 80 -2.92 3.84 -4.18
C ALA A 80 -3.56 4.91 -5.09
N PRO A 81 -3.90 4.62 -6.34
CA PRO A 81 -4.49 5.60 -7.27
C PRO A 81 -5.82 6.16 -6.77
N ASN A 82 -6.62 5.35 -6.09
CA ASN A 82 -7.91 5.71 -5.49
C ASN A 82 -7.82 6.10 -4.00
N ARG A 83 -6.63 6.01 -3.37
CA ARG A 83 -6.48 6.20 -1.92
C ARG A 83 -5.15 6.85 -1.53
N ALA A 84 -5.20 8.00 -0.86
CA ALA A 84 -3.99 8.65 -0.38
C ALA A 84 -3.38 7.98 0.86
N THR A 85 -4.20 7.59 1.84
CA THR A 85 -3.76 7.16 3.17
C THR A 85 -3.63 5.64 3.33
N THR A 86 -2.82 5.21 4.30
CA THR A 86 -2.74 3.80 4.74
C THR A 86 -4.07 3.27 5.29
N TRP A 87 -4.24 1.95 5.28
CA TRP A 87 -5.44 1.26 5.79
C TRP A 87 -5.13 0.16 6.82
N ALA A 88 -3.85 -0.06 7.14
CA ALA A 88 -3.45 -0.95 8.23
C ALA A 88 -2.41 -0.27 9.13
N ARG A 89 -2.45 -0.58 10.43
CA ARG A 89 -1.57 0.05 11.44
C ARG A 89 -0.08 -0.21 11.20
N SER A 90 0.26 -1.39 10.69
CA SER A 90 1.63 -1.79 10.37
C SER A 90 2.07 -1.42 8.96
N GLN A 91 1.20 -0.80 8.15
CA GLN A 91 1.51 -0.40 6.78
C GLN A 91 2.38 0.85 6.79
N ASN A 92 3.52 0.80 6.09
CA ASN A 92 4.37 1.97 5.92
C ASN A 92 3.76 2.89 4.84
N PRO A 93 3.60 4.21 5.10
CA PRO A 93 3.19 5.16 4.07
C PRO A 93 4.12 5.12 2.85
N ARG A 94 3.55 5.21 1.64
CA ARG A 94 4.31 5.14 0.38
C ARG A 94 5.40 6.19 0.30
N GLU A 95 5.14 7.40 0.79
CA GLU A 95 6.11 8.50 0.90
C GLU A 95 7.39 8.14 1.67
N LYS A 96 7.32 7.20 2.64
CA LYS A 96 8.46 6.74 3.45
C LYS A 96 9.05 5.43 2.93
N ALA A 97 8.29 4.67 2.15
CA ALA A 97 8.75 3.43 1.54
C ALA A 97 9.51 3.68 0.23
N MET A 98 9.09 4.70 -0.53
CA MET A 98 9.66 5.08 -1.83
C MET A 98 10.61 6.25 -1.68
N VAL A 99 11.74 5.98 -1.02
CA VAL A 99 12.84 6.92 -0.79
C VAL A 99 14.18 6.22 -0.96
N GLY A 100 15.21 6.99 -1.28
CA GLY A 100 16.59 6.55 -1.39
C GLY A 100 17.05 6.19 -2.80
N PRO A 101 18.33 5.78 -2.94
CA PRO A 101 19.01 5.72 -4.24
C PRO A 101 18.38 4.79 -5.27
N ARG A 102 17.59 3.80 -4.84
CA ARG A 102 16.88 2.88 -5.75
C ARG A 102 15.77 3.56 -6.55
N PHE A 103 15.30 4.73 -6.13
CA PHE A 103 14.15 5.42 -6.74
C PHE A 103 14.52 6.72 -7.46
N GLU A 104 15.77 7.20 -7.40
CA GLU A 104 16.17 8.53 -7.92
C GLU A 104 16.13 8.66 -9.46
N GLN A 105 16.25 7.53 -10.16
CA GLN A 105 16.20 7.46 -11.63
C GLN A 105 15.10 6.47 -12.08
N THR A 106 14.03 6.40 -11.30
CA THR A 106 12.91 5.49 -11.54
C THR A 106 11.69 6.29 -11.94
N ILE A 107 11.10 5.94 -13.09
CA ILE A 107 9.81 6.50 -13.52
C ILE A 107 8.69 5.92 -12.66
N MET A 108 7.97 6.79 -11.96
CA MET A 108 6.94 6.43 -10.98
C MET A 108 5.68 5.84 -11.63
N GLU A 109 5.40 6.21 -12.89
CA GLU A 109 4.25 5.72 -13.67
C GLU A 109 4.33 4.21 -13.92
N ASP A 110 5.53 3.69 -14.21
CA ASP A 110 5.77 2.29 -14.54
C ASP A 110 5.89 1.39 -13.30
N GLN A 111 5.90 1.97 -12.09
CA GLN A 111 5.98 1.19 -10.87
C GLN A 111 4.62 0.56 -10.52
N PRO A 112 4.59 -0.69 -10.03
CA PRO A 112 3.34 -1.34 -9.63
C PRO A 112 2.52 -0.50 -8.65
N ARG A 113 1.31 -0.12 -9.07
CA ARG A 113 0.39 0.73 -8.29
C ARG A 113 -1.07 0.28 -8.44
N PRO A 114 -1.43 -0.89 -7.87
CA PRO A 114 -2.79 -1.40 -7.96
C PRO A 114 -3.78 -0.52 -7.18
N LEU A 115 -5.06 -0.63 -7.54
CA LEU A 115 -6.15 0.02 -6.81
C LEU A 115 -6.29 -0.59 -5.40
N ALA A 116 -6.61 0.25 -4.43
CA ALA A 116 -6.91 -0.17 -3.07
C ALA A 116 -8.29 -0.84 -3.03
N ALA A 117 -8.32 -2.14 -2.74
CA ALA A 117 -9.55 -2.92 -2.68
C ALA A 117 -10.55 -2.43 -1.62
N ILE A 118 -10.08 -1.75 -0.57
CA ILE A 118 -10.94 -1.16 0.46
C ILE A 118 -11.92 -0.15 -0.16
N ASP A 119 -11.48 0.79 -0.97
CA ASP A 119 -12.41 1.78 -1.51
C ASP A 119 -13.30 1.17 -2.61
N LEU A 120 -12.80 0.14 -3.31
CA LEU A 120 -13.60 -0.62 -4.30
C LEU A 120 -14.75 -1.40 -3.66
N ILE A 121 -14.52 -2.05 -2.51
CA ILE A 121 -15.60 -2.78 -1.83
C ILE A 121 -16.61 -1.83 -1.18
N HIS A 122 -16.16 -0.65 -0.75
CA HIS A 122 -17.03 0.39 -0.20
C HIS A 122 -17.88 1.10 -1.27
N ALA A 123 -17.57 0.94 -2.56
CA ALA A 123 -18.44 1.36 -3.66
C ALA A 123 -19.63 0.40 -3.90
N GLN A 124 -19.56 -0.83 -3.38
CA GLN A 124 -20.62 -1.82 -3.58
C GLN A 124 -21.87 -1.49 -2.77
N PRO A 125 -23.07 -1.54 -3.38
CA PRO A 125 -24.31 -1.27 -2.65
C PRO A 125 -24.71 -2.43 -1.73
N VAL A 126 -25.43 -2.08 -0.66
CA VAL A 126 -26.03 -3.04 0.26
C VAL A 126 -27.02 -3.94 -0.47
N SER A 127 -26.82 -5.25 -0.35
CA SER A 127 -27.76 -6.26 -0.83
C SER A 127 -28.87 -6.49 0.21
N TRP A 128 -30.04 -5.94 -0.08
CA TRP A 128 -31.24 -6.11 0.73
C TRP A 128 -31.83 -7.51 0.54
N VAL A 129 -32.01 -8.22 1.66
CA VAL A 129 -32.54 -9.59 1.69
C VAL A 129 -33.75 -9.71 2.60
N LYS A 130 -34.65 -10.64 2.30
CA LYS A 130 -35.83 -10.94 3.13
C LYS A 130 -35.53 -12.00 4.20
N GLU A 131 -34.63 -12.92 3.88
CA GLU A 131 -34.24 -14.02 4.75
C GLU A 131 -33.35 -13.57 5.90
N ARG A 132 -33.42 -14.30 7.00
CA ARG A 132 -32.64 -14.06 8.22
C ARG A 132 -31.18 -14.55 8.09
N VAL A 133 -30.95 -15.56 7.25
CA VAL A 133 -29.60 -16.08 6.95
C VAL A 133 -29.39 -16.04 5.45
N VAL A 134 -28.26 -15.49 5.01
CA VAL A 134 -27.88 -15.44 3.59
C VAL A 134 -26.69 -16.35 3.35
N SER A 135 -26.72 -17.14 2.27
CA SER A 135 -25.54 -17.87 1.81
C SER A 135 -24.72 -17.01 0.83
N CYS A 136 -23.42 -16.85 1.09
CA CYS A 136 -22.49 -16.19 0.19
C CYS A 136 -21.35 -17.15 -0.17
N ASP A 137 -21.09 -17.32 -1.46
CA ASP A 137 -19.98 -18.11 -2.02
C ASP A 137 -19.03 -17.25 -2.87
N GLY A 138 -19.24 -15.93 -2.92
CA GLY A 138 -18.43 -15.00 -3.72
C GLY A 138 -18.74 -15.03 -5.22
N GLY A 139 -19.74 -15.81 -5.65
CA GLY A 139 -20.08 -15.95 -7.05
C GLY A 139 -19.25 -16.99 -7.80
N GLY A 140 -19.79 -17.49 -8.92
CA GLY A 140 -19.10 -18.44 -9.80
C GLY A 140 -18.93 -19.85 -9.20
N GLY A 141 -19.66 -20.19 -8.13
CA GLY A 141 -19.62 -21.49 -7.47
C GLY A 141 -18.21 -21.84 -6.96
N PRO A 142 -17.52 -22.85 -7.54
CA PRO A 142 -16.18 -23.24 -7.08
C PRO A 142 -15.08 -22.19 -7.36
N LEU A 143 -15.34 -21.18 -8.19
CA LEU A 143 -14.37 -20.11 -8.48
C LEU A 143 -14.35 -19.00 -7.41
N GLY A 144 -15.34 -18.99 -6.52
CA GLY A 144 -15.44 -18.04 -5.41
C GLY A 144 -14.73 -18.53 -4.15
N HIS A 145 -15.30 -18.20 -2.99
CA HIS A 145 -14.80 -18.63 -1.69
C HIS A 145 -15.68 -19.73 -1.09
N PRO A 146 -15.24 -20.43 -0.02
CA PRO A 146 -16.08 -21.39 0.68
C PRO A 146 -17.42 -20.76 1.09
N ARG A 147 -18.52 -21.46 0.80
CA ARG A 147 -19.87 -20.98 1.12
C ARG A 147 -19.97 -20.72 2.63
N ILE A 148 -20.33 -19.50 2.99
CA ILE A 148 -20.65 -19.11 4.37
C ILE A 148 -22.09 -18.66 4.50
N PHE A 149 -22.59 -18.75 5.72
CA PHE A 149 -23.93 -18.32 6.09
C PHE A 149 -23.84 -17.10 7.02
N ILE A 150 -24.42 -15.99 6.59
CA ILE A 150 -24.34 -14.69 7.24
C ILE A 150 -25.69 -14.39 7.89
N ASN A 151 -25.70 -14.08 9.19
CA ASN A 151 -26.90 -13.69 9.90
C ASN A 151 -27.20 -12.19 9.68
N THR A 152 -28.39 -11.88 9.17
CA THR A 152 -28.86 -10.52 8.88
C THR A 152 -29.97 -10.04 9.83
N ASP A 153 -30.25 -10.78 10.91
CA ASP A 153 -31.27 -10.41 11.91
C ASP A 153 -31.00 -9.08 12.60
N LYS A 154 -29.72 -8.76 12.83
CA LYS A 154 -29.31 -7.55 13.53
C LYS A 154 -29.63 -6.30 12.70
N PRO A 155 -30.00 -5.18 13.32
CA PRO A 155 -30.30 -3.93 12.62
C PRO A 155 -29.03 -3.20 12.18
N GLN A 156 -28.15 -3.89 11.45
CA GLN A 156 -26.88 -3.39 10.94
C GLN A 156 -26.59 -4.02 9.57
N ILE A 157 -25.64 -3.42 8.85
CA ILE A 157 -25.09 -4.03 7.64
C ILE A 157 -24.14 -5.16 8.09
N CYS A 158 -24.39 -6.37 7.61
CA CYS A 158 -23.58 -7.55 7.85
C CYS A 158 -22.80 -7.88 6.57
N TRP A 159 -21.47 -7.94 6.65
CA TRP A 159 -20.63 -8.20 5.48
C TRP A 159 -20.11 -9.64 5.44
N CYS A 160 -19.85 -10.14 4.24
CA CYS A 160 -19.13 -11.39 4.04
C CYS A 160 -17.67 -11.26 4.49
N THR A 161 -17.16 -12.24 5.25
CA THR A 161 -15.76 -12.22 5.74
C THR A 161 -14.72 -12.50 4.65
N TYR A 162 -15.13 -13.00 3.49
CA TYR A 162 -14.25 -13.28 2.36
C TYR A 162 -14.27 -12.12 1.35
N CYS A 163 -15.40 -11.91 0.66
CA CYS A 163 -15.52 -10.87 -0.36
C CYS A 163 -15.76 -9.46 0.18
N GLY A 164 -16.18 -9.31 1.44
CA GLY A 164 -16.56 -8.00 1.99
C GLY A 164 -17.91 -7.45 1.50
N LEU A 165 -18.67 -8.23 0.71
CA LEU A 165 -19.96 -7.80 0.19
C LEU A 165 -20.97 -7.53 1.32
N PRO A 166 -21.66 -6.37 1.30
CA PRO A 166 -22.60 -5.98 2.34
C PRO A 166 -24.01 -6.56 2.12
N PHE A 167 -24.59 -7.13 3.18
CA PHE A 167 -25.97 -7.63 3.24
C PHE A 167 -26.74 -6.98 4.39
N ALA A 168 -28.03 -6.75 4.21
CA ALA A 168 -28.91 -6.27 5.28
C ALA A 168 -30.33 -6.79 5.09
N ASN A 169 -31.05 -7.03 6.19
CA ASN A 169 -32.43 -7.47 6.10
C ASN A 169 -33.39 -6.30 5.83
N GLU A 170 -34.33 -6.48 4.91
CA GLU A 170 -35.36 -5.48 4.56
C GLU A 170 -36.16 -4.99 5.78
N LYS A 171 -36.40 -5.85 6.78
CA LYS A 171 -37.11 -5.48 8.01
C LYS A 171 -36.41 -4.37 8.79
N ASN A 172 -35.08 -4.32 8.71
CA ASN A 172 -34.24 -3.34 9.40
C ASN A 172 -33.93 -2.11 8.54
N ARG A 173 -34.44 -2.06 7.30
CA ARG A 173 -34.13 -1.00 6.34
C ARG A 173 -34.38 0.41 6.87
N LYS A 174 -35.55 0.65 7.45
CA LYS A 174 -35.90 1.96 8.04
C LYS A 174 -34.95 2.40 9.15
N HIS A 175 -34.46 1.44 9.95
CA HIS A 175 -33.50 1.75 11.00
C HIS A 175 -32.13 2.11 10.42
N ILE A 176 -31.67 1.35 9.43
CA ILE A 176 -30.38 1.56 8.77
C ILE A 176 -30.38 2.89 8.00
N GLU A 177 -31.46 3.22 7.29
CA GLU A 177 -31.64 4.50 6.59
C GLU A 177 -31.69 5.70 7.55
N ALA A 178 -32.17 5.49 8.77
CA ALA A 178 -32.22 6.53 9.79
C ALA A 178 -30.86 6.79 10.46
N LEU A 179 -29.84 5.93 10.26
CA LEU A 179 -28.52 6.16 10.82
C LEU A 179 -27.83 7.35 10.12
N PRO A 180 -27.13 8.22 10.87
CA PRO A 180 -26.48 9.39 10.28
C PRO A 180 -25.31 9.04 9.36
N HIS A 181 -24.74 7.85 9.52
CA HIS A 181 -23.59 7.38 8.75
C HIS A 181 -23.69 5.87 8.52
N HIS A 182 -23.51 5.44 7.27
CA HIS A 182 -23.45 4.04 6.85
C HIS A 182 -22.13 3.75 6.15
N SER A 183 -21.53 2.58 6.40
CA SER A 183 -20.24 2.21 5.81
C SER A 183 -20.30 1.93 4.30
N TYR A 184 -21.47 1.53 3.79
CA TYR A 184 -21.68 1.16 2.39
C TYR A 184 -22.87 1.92 1.81
N PRO A 185 -22.90 2.24 0.50
CA PRO A 185 -24.04 2.88 -0.13
C PRO A 185 -25.28 1.97 -0.08
N LEU A 186 -26.44 2.54 0.25
CA LEU A 186 -27.70 1.77 0.36
C LEU A 186 -28.33 1.46 -1.00
N GLU A 187 -28.04 2.30 -2.00
CA GLU A 187 -28.54 2.22 -3.37
C GLU A 187 -27.36 2.11 -4.37
N PRO A 188 -27.58 1.47 -5.54
CA PRO A 188 -26.61 1.41 -6.62
C PRO A 188 -26.17 2.81 -7.06
N LEU A 189 -24.86 3.03 -7.16
CA LEU A 189 -24.30 4.31 -7.63
C LEU A 189 -24.09 4.31 -9.15
N GLY A 190 -24.18 3.15 -9.81
CA GLY A 190 -23.90 3.03 -11.25
C GLY A 190 -22.42 3.19 -11.59
N THR A 191 -21.55 3.02 -10.60
CA THR A 191 -20.10 3.05 -10.77
C THR A 191 -19.62 1.82 -11.54
N PRO A 192 -18.63 1.92 -12.44
CA PRO A 192 -18.15 0.79 -13.24
C PRO A 192 -17.55 -0.35 -12.39
N GLU A 193 -17.18 -0.08 -11.14
CA GLU A 193 -16.69 -1.05 -10.18
C GLU A 193 -17.80 -1.90 -9.54
N GLU A 194 -19.08 -1.54 -9.71
CA GLU A 194 -20.22 -2.22 -9.12
C GLU A 194 -20.39 -3.64 -9.68
N VAL A 195 -20.43 -4.63 -8.79
CA VAL A 195 -20.65 -6.03 -9.13
C VAL A 195 -22.15 -6.33 -9.06
N PRO A 196 -22.72 -7.09 -10.02
CA PRO A 196 -24.10 -7.52 -9.95
C PRO A 196 -24.41 -8.25 -8.63
N LYS A 197 -25.59 -8.01 -8.08
CA LYS A 197 -26.05 -8.65 -6.83
C LYS A 197 -25.99 -10.17 -6.94
N ILE A 198 -25.43 -10.81 -5.92
CA ILE A 198 -25.44 -12.28 -5.76
C ILE A 198 -26.90 -12.73 -5.68
N GLY A 199 -27.33 -13.60 -6.61
CA GLY A 199 -28.70 -14.11 -6.69
C GLY A 199 -29.67 -13.28 -7.57
N SER A 200 -29.24 -12.16 -8.16
CA SER A 200 -29.99 -11.55 -9.28
C SER A 200 -29.95 -12.51 -10.48
N ALA A 201 -30.95 -12.51 -11.35
CA ALA A 201 -31.08 -13.50 -12.45
C ALA A 201 -29.86 -13.58 -13.40
N MET A 202 -28.96 -12.58 -13.39
CA MET A 202 -27.69 -12.57 -14.13
C MET A 202 -26.47 -13.06 -13.32
N GLY A 203 -26.64 -13.38 -12.04
CA GLY A 203 -25.61 -13.80 -11.09
C GLY A 203 -25.65 -15.29 -10.79
N GLN A 204 -25.22 -16.10 -11.76
CA GLN A 204 -24.36 -17.27 -11.51
C GLN A 204 -24.97 -18.46 -10.73
N SER A 205 -25.96 -19.10 -11.34
CA SER A 205 -25.85 -20.55 -11.49
C SER A 205 -25.72 -20.83 -12.99
N ASN A 206 -24.76 -21.66 -13.42
CA ASN A 206 -24.77 -22.15 -14.81
C ASN A 206 -26.04 -22.97 -15.14
N THR A 207 -26.90 -23.21 -14.14
CA THR A 207 -28.03 -24.13 -14.21
C THR A 207 -29.38 -23.47 -13.93
N GLY A 208 -29.45 -22.18 -13.57
CA GLY A 208 -30.69 -21.49 -13.21
C GLY A 208 -31.45 -22.10 -12.03
N ARG A 209 -30.83 -23.02 -11.27
CA ARG A 209 -31.43 -23.74 -10.14
C ARG A 209 -30.63 -23.44 -8.87
N PRO A 210 -31.28 -23.36 -7.70
CA PRO A 210 -30.56 -23.41 -6.43
C PRO A 210 -29.67 -24.65 -6.42
N LEU A 211 -28.37 -24.49 -6.19
CA LEU A 211 -27.45 -25.61 -6.06
C LEU A 211 -27.94 -26.48 -4.88
N GLU A 212 -28.56 -27.63 -5.18
CA GLU A 212 -29.02 -28.59 -4.18
C GLU A 212 -27.87 -28.90 -3.22
N GLN A 213 -28.15 -28.73 -1.93
CA GLN A 213 -27.25 -29.13 -0.86
C GLN A 213 -27.13 -30.66 -0.90
N ARG A 214 -25.93 -31.15 -1.25
CA ARG A 214 -25.51 -32.51 -0.88
C ARG A 214 -24.99 -32.51 0.55
#